data_AF-A0AA38FJA3-F1
#
_entry.id   AF-A0AA38FJA3-F1
#
_cell.length_a   1.000
_cell.length_b   1.000
_cell.length_c   1.000
_cell.angle_alpha   90.00
_cell.angle_beta   90.00
_cell.angle_gamma   90.00
#
_symmetry.space_group_name_H-M   'P 1'
#
loop_
_entity.id
_entity.type
_entity.pdbx_description
1 polymer ?
#
loop_
_entity_poly.entity_id
_entity_poly.type
_entity_poly.pdbx_seq_one_letter_code
_entity_poly.pdbx_strand_id
1 'polypeptide(L)' 'DPARACYGPKHVEVAHEQLAIQTLLITDELFRNADVVSRQKYVELTESIKNAGGTAHIFSSMHVSGE' A
#
# COMPACT_ATOMS: atom_id res chain seq x y z
N ASP A 1 16.34 10.65 -2.83
CA ASP A 1 16.85 9.62 -3.74
C ASP A 1 15.65 8.92 -4.38
N PRO A 2 15.37 9.15 -5.68
CA PRO A 2 14.19 8.61 -6.35
C PRO A 2 14.16 7.07 -6.39
N ALA A 3 15.29 6.40 -6.17
CA ALA A 3 15.36 4.94 -6.04
C ALA A 3 14.73 4.39 -4.74
N ARG A 4 14.37 5.26 -3.78
CA ARG A 4 13.79 4.85 -2.48
C ARG A 4 12.26 4.83 -2.46
N ALA A 5 11.61 5.24 -3.54
CA ALA A 5 10.16 5.25 -3.66
C ALA A 5 9.74 4.36 -4.83
N CYS A 6 8.88 3.38 -4.54
CA CYS A 6 8.33 2.48 -5.54
C CYS A 6 6.85 2.78 -5.74
N TYR A 7 6.42 2.87 -6.99
CA TYR A 7 5.03 3.11 -7.35
C TYR A 7 4.53 2.05 -8.32
N GLY A 8 3.23 1.78 -8.27
CA GLY A 8 2.56 0.79 -9.10
C GLY A 8 2.55 -0.61 -8.46
N PRO A 9 1.50 -1.41 -8.71
CA PRO A 9 1.26 -2.66 -8.00
C PRO A 9 2.42 -3.66 -8.16
N LYS A 10 2.98 -3.78 -9.36
CA LYS A 10 4.06 -4.74 -9.64
C LYS A 10 5.36 -4.43 -8.89
N HIS A 11 5.74 -3.16 -8.77
CA HIS A 11 6.92 -2.77 -7.98
C HIS A 11 6.67 -2.92 -6.48
N VAL A 12 5.45 -2.62 -6.02
CA VAL A 12 5.07 -2.80 -4.62
C VAL A 12 5.09 -4.28 -4.24
N GLU A 13 4.62 -5.18 -5.11
CA GLU A 13 4.69 -6.64 -4.87
C GLU A 13 6.14 -7.12 -4.75
N VAL A 14 7.03 -6.72 -5.67
CA VAL A 14 8.45 -7.11 -5.61
C VAL A 14 9.15 -6.55 -4.36
N ALA A 15 8.85 -5.29 -3.99
CA ALA A 15 9.38 -4.70 -2.77
C ALA A 15 8.84 -5.38 -1.51
N HIS A 16 7.59 -5.86 -1.56
CA HIS A 16 6.96 -6.59 -0.48
C HIS A 16 7.59 -7.98 -0.30
N GLU A 17 7.81 -8.73 -1.38
CA GLU A 17 8.49 -10.03 -1.34
C GLU A 17 9.91 -9.93 -0.77
N GLN A 18 10.59 -8.79 -0.98
CA GLN A 18 11.91 -8.51 -0.42
C GLN A 18 11.87 -7.91 1.00
N LEU A 19 10.68 -7.73 1.59
CA LEU A 19 10.48 -7.05 2.88
C LEU A 19 11.17 -5.66 2.95
N ALA A 20 11.29 -5.00 1.80
CA ALA A 20 11.99 -3.72 1.67
C ALA A 20 11.07 -2.50 1.91
N ILE A 21 9.80 -2.74 2.30
CA ILE A 21 8.81 -1.68 2.51
C ILE A 21 8.83 -1.26 3.97
N GLN A 22 9.45 -0.12 4.25
CA GLN A 22 9.37 0.53 5.56
C GLN A 22 8.05 1.29 5.74
N THR A 23 7.59 1.98 4.70
CA THR A 23 6.39 2.82 4.76
C THR A 23 5.54 2.60 3.51
N LEU A 24 4.32 2.10 3.69
CA LEU A 24 3.31 1.98 2.65
C LEU A 24 2.37 3.18 2.71
N LEU A 25 2.17 3.85 1.59
CA LEU A 25 1.14 4.87 1.41
C LEU A 25 0.08 4.27 0.49
N ILE A 26 -1.16 4.19 0.96
CA ILE A 26 -2.27 3.60 0.21
C ILE A 26 -3.50 4.49 0.30
N THR A 27 -4.29 4.59 -0.77
CA THR A 27 -5.54 5.35 -0.76
C THR A 27 -6.71 4.50 -0.28
N ASP A 28 -7.66 5.12 0.41
CA ASP A 28 -8.85 4.44 0.92
C ASP A 28 -9.79 3.94 -0.18
N GLU A 29 -9.70 4.51 -1.39
CA GLU A 29 -10.43 4.06 -2.59
C GLU A 29 -10.15 2.59 -2.94
N LEU A 30 -8.92 2.12 -2.72
CA LEU A 30 -8.54 0.73 -2.97
C LEU A 30 -9.25 -0.23 -2.00
N PHE A 31 -9.67 0.26 -0.84
CA PHE A 31 -10.49 -0.49 0.12
C PHE A 31 -12.00 -0.37 -0.16
N ARG A 32 -12.43 0.70 -0.85
CA ARG A 32 -13.81 0.92 -1.29
C ARG A 32 -14.14 0.27 -2.64
N ASN A 33 -13.15 -0.33 -3.31
CA ASN A 33 -13.35 -1.02 -4.58
C ASN A 33 -14.41 -2.14 -4.42
N ALA A 34 -15.30 -2.26 -5.41
CA ALA A 34 -16.37 -3.26 -5.43
C ALA A 34 -15.83 -4.70 -5.56
N ASP A 35 -14.61 -4.85 -6.07
CA ASP A 35 -13.94 -6.14 -6.20
C ASP A 35 -13.40 -6.62 -4.84
N VAL A 36 -14.06 -7.64 -4.30
CA VAL A 36 -13.74 -8.23 -2.99
C VAL A 36 -12.34 -8.85 -2.99
N VAL A 37 -11.93 -9.46 -4.11
CA VAL A 37 -10.62 -10.12 -4.25
C VAL A 37 -9.49 -9.10 -4.14
N SER A 38 -9.61 -7.99 -4.86
CA SER A 38 -8.64 -6.89 -4.81
C SER A 38 -8.57 -6.30 -3.41
N ARG A 39 -9.71 -6.10 -2.74
CA ARG A 39 -9.74 -5.58 -1.36
C ARG A 39 -9.02 -6.52 -0.40
N GLN A 40 -9.26 -7.83 -0.49
CA GLN A 40 -8.60 -8.83 0.35
C GLN A 40 -7.07 -8.74 0.19
N LYS A 41 -6.60 -8.67 -1.05
CA LYS A 41 -5.17 -8.54 -1.38
C LYS A 41 -4.51 -7.32 -0.73
N TYR A 42 -5.15 -6.16 -0.77
CA TYR A 42 -4.60 -4.95 -0.15
C TYR A 42 -4.65 -4.98 1.39
N VAL A 43 -5.67 -5.62 1.98
CA VAL A 43 -5.75 -5.86 3.42
C VAL A 43 -4.59 -6.76 3.85
N GLU A 44 -4.42 -7.91 3.20
CA GLU A 44 -3.32 -8.85 3.49
C GLU A 44 -1.94 -8.21 3.32
N LEU A 45 -1.74 -7.41 2.26
CA LEU A 45 -0.51 -6.65 2.05
C LEU A 45 -0.22 -5.69 3.21
N THR A 46 -1.24 -4.96 3.66
CA THR A 46 -1.12 -3.98 4.74
C THR A 46 -0.78 -4.67 6.07
N GLU A 47 -1.43 -5.81 6.35
CA GLU A 47 -1.13 -6.61 7.54
C GLU A 47 0.26 -7.23 7.50
N SER A 48 0.67 -7.77 6.36
CA SER A 48 1.99 -8.36 6.16
C SER A 48 3.12 -7.33 6.37
N ILE A 49 2.95 -6.11 5.86
CA ILE A 49 3.92 -5.01 6.07
C ILE A 49 3.98 -4.61 7.55
N LYS A 50 2.83 -4.53 8.25
CA LYS A 50 2.81 -4.26 9.69
C LYS A 50 3.50 -5.36 10.50
N ASN A 51 3.27 -6.63 10.14
CA ASN A 51 3.95 -7.78 10.76
C ASN A 51 5.46 -7.78 10.51
N ALA A 52 5.90 -7.29 9.36
CA ALA A 52 7.32 -7.10 9.05
C ALA A 52 7.96 -5.90 9.77
N GLY A 53 7.21 -5.15 10.58
CA GLY A 53 7.68 -3.96 11.29
C GLY A 53 7.65 -2.66 10.46
N GLY A 54 7.00 -2.69 9.30
CA GLY A 54 6.72 -1.52 8.48
C GLY A 54 5.49 -0.75 8.96
N THR A 55 5.33 0.47 8.46
CA THR A 55 4.18 1.35 8.77
C THR A 55 3.31 1.50 7.54
N ALA A 56 1.98 1.50 7.70
CA ALA A 56 1.04 1.75 6.62
C ALA A 56 0.18 2.97 6.93
N HIS A 57 0.11 3.93 6.00
CA HIS A 57 -0.71 5.12 6.08
C HIS A 57 -1.79 5.07 5.00
N ILE A 58 -3.04 5.22 5.43
CA ILE A 58 -4.21 5.25 4.56
C ILE A 58 -4.60 6.71 4.35
N PHE A 59 -4.53 7.17 3.10
CA PHE A 59 -4.95 8.52 2.70
C PHE A 59 -6.36 8.48 2.16
N SER A 60 -7.20 9.40 2.61
CA SER A 60 -8.54 9.56 2.06
C SER A 60 -8.49 10.37 0.77
N SER A 61 -9.02 9.84 -0.33
CA SER A 61 -9.09 10.58 -1.61
C SER A 61 -10.04 11.79 -1.56
N MET A 62 -10.92 11.84 -0.54
CA MET A 62 -11.83 12.97 -0.27
C MET A 62 -11.16 14.16 0.45
N HIS A 63 -9.87 14.08 0.79
CA HIS A 63 -9.13 15.19 1.38
C HIS A 63 -8.18 15.82 0.35
N VAL A 64 -8.12 17.16 0.34
CA VAL A 64 -7.31 18.00 -0.58
C VAL A 64 -5.80 17.70 -0.52
N SER A 65 -5.36 16.88 0.44
CA SER A 65 -3.99 16.37 0.56
C SER A 65 -3.68 15.15 -0.35
N GLY A 66 -4.65 14.71 -1.17
CA GLY A 66 -4.54 13.61 -2.12
C GLY A 66 -4.33 14.00 -3.59
N GLU A 67 -4.20 15.29 -3.90
CA GLU A 67 -3.73 15.80 -5.21
C GLU A 67 -2.20 15.99 -5.23
#